data_AF-R9KDZ5-F1
#
_entry.id   AF-R9KDZ5-F1
#
_cell.length_a   1.000
_cell.length_b   1.000
_cell.length_c   1.000
_cell.angle_alpha   90.00
_cell.angle_beta   90.00
_cell.angle_gamma   90.00
#
_symmetry.space_group_name_H-M   'P 1'
#
loop_
_entity.id
_entity.type
_entity.pdbx_description
1 polymer ?
#
loop_
_entity_poly.entity_id
_entity_poly.type
_entity_poly.pdbx_seq_one_letter_code
_entity_poly.pdbx_strand_id
1 'polypeptide(L)'
;MTAEKYVKEVAKLLKCRASKKKEIKDKLLADIHSAVASGEKLEDVLAKMGIPWDYANRYNDNFDKAEQTAARREKNRKILGIVIAVLVIAGVLIYWNMPKWSDISESTVFSEETVQKAAQEIITLYGNDDYEGVVAYMTDDMKKVLNAPTLQLSKSQLATADFGDFQSFGEFYISEAKQGSKRFAMVQVSVSYTKTSITYTLTFDEEMKLAGFYIK
;
A
#
# COMPACT_ATOMS: atom_id res chain seq x y z
N MET A 1 25.62 -27.80 29.36
CA MET A 1 24.76 -27.67 28.16
C MET A 1 23.98 -28.97 28.01
N THR A 2 22.66 -28.95 27.74
CA THR A 2 21.87 -30.20 27.60
C THR A 2 22.04 -30.82 26.22
N ALA A 3 21.78 -32.12 26.10
CA ALA A 3 21.77 -32.85 24.82
C ALA A 3 20.84 -32.17 23.80
N GLU A 4 19.61 -31.86 24.21
CA GLU A 4 18.63 -31.18 23.35
C GLU A 4 19.11 -29.81 22.86
N LYS A 5 19.73 -29.02 23.74
CA LYS A 5 20.27 -27.71 23.37
C LYS A 5 21.42 -27.87 22.37
N TYR A 6 22.33 -28.82 22.60
CA TYR A 6 23.42 -29.12 21.67
C TYR A 6 22.89 -29.51 20.28
N VAL A 7 22.00 -30.48 20.21
CA VAL A 7 21.43 -30.95 18.93
C VAL A 7 20.65 -29.85 18.23
N LYS A 8 19.93 -28.99 18.97
CA LYS A 8 19.24 -27.84 18.40
C LYS A 8 20.20 -26.84 17.75
N GLU A 9 21.35 -26.56 18.37
CA GLU A 9 22.37 -25.69 17.79
C GLU A 9 23.02 -26.31 16.55
N VAL A 10 23.35 -27.60 16.58
CA VAL A 10 23.84 -28.33 15.38
C VAL A 10 22.82 -28.24 14.25
N ALA A 11 21.54 -28.53 14.53
CA ALA A 11 20.48 -28.54 13.54
C ALA A 11 20.27 -27.17 12.87
N LYS A 12 20.46 -26.05 13.59
CA LYS A 12 20.38 -24.70 12.99
C LYS A 12 21.45 -24.47 11.92
N LEU A 13 22.64 -25.03 12.13
CA LEU A 13 23.82 -24.84 11.28
C LEU A 13 23.87 -25.79 10.06
N LEU A 14 23.03 -26.83 10.03
CA LEU A 14 22.92 -27.76 8.89
C LEU A 14 22.26 -27.10 7.65
N LYS A 15 22.93 -27.24 6.49
CA LYS A 15 22.54 -26.72 5.16
C LYS A 15 21.81 -27.76 4.30
N CYS A 16 20.85 -28.49 4.88
CA CYS A 16 20.06 -29.54 4.22
C CYS A 16 18.55 -29.31 4.32
N ARG A 17 17.75 -30.16 3.65
CA ARG A 17 16.28 -30.09 3.69
C ARG A 17 15.75 -30.34 5.10
N ALA A 18 14.51 -29.93 5.34
CA ALA A 18 13.89 -30.11 6.65
C ALA A 18 13.80 -31.59 7.07
N SER A 19 13.55 -32.50 6.12
CA SER A 19 13.49 -33.95 6.38
C SER A 19 14.84 -34.52 6.81
N LYS A 20 15.92 -34.20 6.08
CA LYS A 20 17.28 -34.67 6.40
C LYS A 20 17.78 -34.06 7.72
N LYS A 21 17.44 -32.79 7.97
CA LYS A 21 17.71 -32.12 9.25
C LYS A 21 17.03 -32.82 10.42
N LYS A 22 15.79 -33.29 10.24
CA LYS A 22 15.05 -34.05 11.25
C LYS A 22 15.73 -35.41 11.52
N GLU A 23 16.09 -36.14 10.46
CA GLU A 23 16.80 -37.42 10.57
C GLU A 23 18.12 -37.28 11.36
N ILE A 24 18.93 -36.27 11.03
CA ILE A 24 20.20 -36.00 11.73
C ILE A 24 19.96 -35.63 13.20
N LYS A 25 18.93 -34.83 13.48
CA LYS A 25 18.55 -34.47 14.86
C LYS A 25 18.16 -35.72 15.67
N ASP A 26 17.28 -36.55 15.12
CA ASP A 26 16.74 -37.72 15.81
C ASP A 26 17.85 -38.75 16.06
N LYS A 27 18.74 -38.95 15.07
CA LYS A 27 19.92 -39.80 15.21
C LYS A 27 20.89 -39.29 16.27
N LEU A 28 21.24 -38.00 16.22
CA LEU A 28 22.19 -37.42 17.17
C LEU A 28 21.66 -37.47 18.62
N LEU A 29 20.36 -37.24 18.81
CA LEU A 29 19.74 -37.40 20.13
C LEU A 29 19.77 -38.85 20.61
N ALA A 30 19.44 -39.81 19.74
CA ALA A 30 19.48 -41.23 20.07
C ALA A 30 20.90 -41.68 20.44
N ASP A 31 21.91 -41.24 19.70
CA ASP A 31 23.32 -41.57 19.95
C ASP A 31 23.78 -41.02 21.32
N ILE A 32 23.45 -39.77 21.63
CA ILE A 32 23.78 -39.16 22.94
C ILE A 32 23.07 -39.89 24.08
N HIS A 33 21.77 -40.17 23.93
CA HIS A 33 21.00 -40.87 24.96
C HIS A 33 21.52 -42.30 25.19
N SER A 34 21.92 -43.00 24.12
CA SER A 34 22.48 -44.35 24.21
C SER A 34 23.82 -44.35 24.94
N ALA A 35 24.71 -43.38 24.64
CA ALA A 35 26.01 -43.26 25.31
C ALA A 35 25.87 -42.94 26.82
N VAL A 36 24.91 -42.06 27.16
CA VAL A 36 24.61 -41.76 28.57
C VAL A 36 23.98 -42.97 29.27
N ALA A 37 23.11 -43.73 28.59
CA ALA A 37 22.52 -44.95 29.14
C ALA A 37 23.57 -46.06 29.39
N SER A 38 24.64 -46.11 28.60
CA SER A 38 25.78 -47.01 28.84
C SER A 38 26.72 -46.56 29.98
N GLY A 39 26.39 -45.46 30.67
CA GLY A 39 27.11 -44.99 31.84
C GLY A 39 28.14 -43.88 31.57
N GLU A 40 28.22 -43.34 30.34
CA GLU A 40 29.07 -42.18 30.07
C GLU A 40 28.45 -40.89 30.61
N LYS A 41 29.28 -39.98 31.14
CA LYS A 41 28.79 -38.66 31.53
C LYS A 41 28.47 -37.85 30.27
N LEU A 42 27.32 -37.19 30.28
CA LEU A 42 26.87 -36.34 29.16
C LEU A 42 27.92 -35.29 28.76
N GLU A 43 28.65 -34.73 29.72
CA GLU A 43 29.71 -33.75 29.48
C GLU A 43 30.85 -34.33 28.63
N ASP A 44 31.27 -35.56 28.93
CA ASP A 44 32.32 -36.26 28.20
C ASP A 44 31.86 -36.62 26.78
N VAL A 45 30.60 -37.05 26.63
CA VAL A 45 29.99 -37.35 25.33
C VAL A 45 29.93 -36.09 24.45
N LEU A 46 29.49 -34.96 25.00
CA LEU A 46 29.43 -33.68 24.27
C LEU A 46 30.83 -33.13 23.97
N ALA A 47 31.79 -33.31 24.88
CA ALA A 47 33.19 -32.91 24.65
C ALA A 47 33.82 -33.68 23.49
N LYS A 48 33.56 -34.99 23.37
CA LYS A 48 33.98 -35.82 22.23
C LYS A 48 33.38 -35.36 20.90
N MET A 49 32.12 -34.93 20.91
CA MET A 49 31.45 -34.41 19.71
C MET A 49 31.97 -33.02 19.29
N GLY A 50 32.55 -32.27 20.22
CA GLY A 50 33.13 -30.95 19.99
C GLY A 50 32.07 -29.86 19.85
N ILE A 51 32.47 -28.68 19.38
CA ILE A 51 31.55 -27.55 19.26
C ILE A 51 30.48 -27.80 18.17
N PRO A 52 29.22 -27.35 18.38
CA PRO A 52 28.13 -27.57 17.42
C PRO A 52 28.42 -27.10 16.00
N TRP A 53 29.23 -26.04 15.87
CA TRP A 53 29.59 -25.45 14.57
C TRP A 53 30.52 -26.36 13.75
N ASP A 54 31.59 -26.87 14.36
CA ASP A 54 32.49 -27.84 13.71
C ASP A 54 31.75 -29.12 13.35
N TYR A 55 30.91 -29.60 14.26
CA TYR A 55 30.11 -30.80 14.04
C TYR A 55 29.16 -30.63 12.84
N ALA A 56 28.42 -29.52 12.77
CA ALA A 56 27.53 -29.24 11.66
C ALA A 56 28.27 -29.03 10.32
N ASN A 57 29.46 -28.41 10.34
CA ASN A 57 30.24 -28.19 9.12
C ASN A 57 30.76 -29.50 8.52
N ARG A 58 31.18 -30.47 9.34
CA ARG A 58 31.52 -31.81 8.85
C ARG A 58 30.38 -32.48 8.09
N TYR A 59 29.13 -32.26 8.51
CA TYR A 59 27.96 -32.72 7.75
C TYR A 59 27.75 -31.89 6.48
N ASN A 60 27.89 -30.58 6.56
CA ASN A 60 27.68 -29.67 5.44
C ASN A 60 28.65 -29.93 4.28
N ASP A 61 29.92 -30.21 4.58
CA ASP A 61 30.96 -30.48 3.58
C ASP A 61 30.72 -31.81 2.84
N ASN A 62 29.99 -32.73 3.49
CA ASN A 62 29.64 -34.03 2.93
C ASN A 62 28.25 -34.06 2.24
N PHE A 63 27.46 -32.98 2.32
CA PHE A 63 26.20 -32.93 1.58
C PHE A 63 26.44 -32.75 0.09
N ASP A 64 25.77 -33.57 -0.72
CA ASP A 64 25.81 -33.44 -2.16
C ASP A 64 25.23 -32.09 -2.64
N LYS A 65 25.64 -31.67 -3.84
CA LYS A 65 25.13 -30.42 -4.43
C LYS A 65 23.62 -30.48 -4.68
N ALA A 66 23.05 -31.67 -4.87
CA ALA A 66 21.62 -31.87 -5.08
C ALA A 66 20.80 -31.59 -3.81
N GLU A 67 21.23 -32.05 -2.64
CA GLU A 67 20.58 -31.81 -1.36
C GLU A 67 20.69 -30.33 -0.98
N GLN A 68 21.87 -29.70 -1.18
CA GLN A 68 22.04 -28.27 -0.91
C GLN A 68 21.14 -27.40 -1.80
N THR A 69 21.08 -27.70 -3.11
CA THR A 69 20.21 -26.94 -4.03
C THR A 69 18.74 -27.15 -3.73
N ALA A 70 18.35 -28.35 -3.34
CA ALA A 70 16.97 -28.62 -3.00
C ALA A 70 16.55 -28.06 -1.64
N ALA A 71 17.44 -28.01 -0.65
CA ALA A 71 17.23 -27.26 0.59
C ALA A 71 17.03 -25.77 0.32
N ARG A 72 17.83 -25.17 -0.57
CA ARG A 72 17.64 -23.79 -1.04
C ARG A 72 16.28 -23.61 -1.73
N ARG A 73 15.89 -24.54 -2.62
CA ARG A 73 14.57 -24.49 -3.29
C ARG A 73 13.41 -24.58 -2.29
N GLU A 74 13.49 -25.46 -1.29
CA GLU A 74 12.47 -25.58 -0.24
C GLU A 74 12.34 -24.28 0.55
N LYS A 75 13.47 -23.69 0.97
CA LYS A 75 13.50 -22.39 1.66
C LYS A 75 12.94 -21.28 0.78
N ASN A 76 13.35 -21.20 -0.49
CA ASN A 76 12.90 -20.18 -1.42
C ASN A 76 11.41 -20.30 -1.71
N ARG A 77 10.85 -21.51 -1.82
CA ARG A 77 9.40 -21.71 -1.97
C ARG A 77 8.61 -21.25 -0.76
N LYS A 78 9.11 -21.50 0.47
CA LYS A 78 8.49 -20.99 1.70
C LYS A 78 8.53 -19.47 1.75
N ILE A 79 9.68 -18.86 1.45
CA ILE A 79 9.82 -17.40 1.39
C ILE A 79 8.89 -16.82 0.32
N LEU A 80 8.88 -17.40 -0.88
CA LEU A 80 7.99 -16.97 -1.97
C LEU A 80 6.52 -17.05 -1.55
N GLY A 81 6.11 -18.13 -0.87
CA GLY A 81 4.75 -18.25 -0.34
C GLY A 81 4.41 -17.16 0.68
N ILE A 82 5.33 -16.83 1.59
CA ILE A 82 5.16 -15.73 2.55
C ILE A 82 5.07 -14.39 1.83
N VAL A 83 5.95 -14.13 0.85
CA VAL A 83 5.94 -12.89 0.07
C VAL A 83 4.62 -12.75 -0.68
N ILE A 84 4.14 -13.80 -1.34
CA ILE A 84 2.83 -13.80 -2.02
C ILE A 84 1.70 -13.53 -1.01
N ALA A 85 1.72 -14.17 0.16
CA ALA A 85 0.70 -13.93 1.19
C ALA A 85 0.69 -12.47 1.67
N VAL A 86 1.87 -11.87 1.90
CA VAL A 86 1.99 -10.45 2.27
C VAL A 86 1.48 -9.54 1.15
N LEU A 87 1.82 -9.83 -0.11
CA LEU A 87 1.33 -9.06 -1.27
C LEU A 87 -0.19 -9.14 -1.42
N VAL A 88 -0.78 -10.31 -1.18
CA VAL A 88 -2.25 -10.48 -1.20
C VAL A 88 -2.90 -9.65 -0.10
N ILE A 89 -2.38 -9.70 1.13
CA ILE A 89 -2.90 -8.90 2.25
C ILE A 89 -2.78 -7.40 1.95
N ALA A 90 -1.62 -6.97 1.44
CA ALA A 90 -1.41 -5.57 1.04
C ALA A 90 -2.40 -5.16 -0.07
N GLY A 91 -2.62 -6.01 -1.07
CA GLY A 91 -3.59 -5.77 -2.14
C GLY A 91 -5.03 -5.62 -1.62
N VAL A 92 -5.44 -6.46 -0.66
CA VAL A 92 -6.77 -6.36 -0.01
C VAL A 92 -6.90 -5.05 0.78
N LEU A 93 -5.88 -4.67 1.53
CA LEU A 93 -5.88 -3.41 2.29
C LEU A 93 -5.97 -2.19 1.37
N ILE A 94 -5.22 -2.20 0.26
CA ILE A 94 -5.29 -1.14 -0.77
C ILE A 94 -6.70 -1.11 -1.37
N TYR A 95 -7.25 -2.26 -1.76
CA TYR A 95 -8.59 -2.35 -2.33
C TYR A 95 -9.68 -1.82 -1.39
N TRP A 96 -9.60 -2.11 -0.09
CA TRP A 96 -10.56 -1.58 0.89
C TRP A 96 -10.47 -0.07 1.11
N ASN A 97 -9.29 0.53 0.93
CA ASN A 97 -9.10 1.97 1.10
C ASN A 97 -9.32 2.78 -0.19
N MET A 98 -9.42 2.13 -1.35
CA MET A 98 -9.68 2.84 -2.60
C MET A 98 -11.11 3.41 -2.65
N PRO A 99 -11.29 4.66 -3.12
CA PRO A 99 -12.62 5.21 -3.36
C PRO A 99 -13.36 4.34 -4.37
N LYS A 100 -14.62 4.02 -4.06
CA LYS A 100 -15.49 3.32 -5.00
C LYS A 100 -16.21 4.36 -5.85
N TRP A 101 -15.96 4.32 -7.14
CA TRP A 101 -16.57 5.22 -8.11
C TRP A 101 -17.84 4.61 -8.67
N SER A 102 -18.90 5.40 -8.79
CA SER A 102 -20.14 5.05 -9.45
C SER A 102 -20.61 6.21 -10.31
N ASP A 103 -21.53 5.90 -11.23
CA ASP A 103 -22.23 6.91 -11.99
C ASP A 103 -23.08 7.79 -11.04
N ILE A 104 -23.11 9.09 -11.30
CA ILE A 104 -23.88 10.03 -10.46
C ILE A 104 -25.38 9.84 -10.64
N SER A 105 -25.83 9.31 -11.77
CA SER A 105 -27.24 9.02 -12.06
C SER A 105 -27.83 7.95 -11.13
N GLU A 106 -26.99 7.10 -10.54
CA GLU A 106 -27.37 6.09 -9.54
C GLU A 106 -27.33 6.64 -8.10
N SER A 107 -26.94 7.90 -7.91
CA SER A 107 -26.81 8.49 -6.59
C SER A 107 -28.17 8.68 -5.91
N THR A 108 -28.23 8.36 -4.61
CA THR A 108 -29.36 8.70 -3.75
C THR A 108 -29.13 9.99 -2.96
N VAL A 109 -27.94 10.60 -3.07
CA VAL A 109 -27.52 11.77 -2.29
C VAL A 109 -27.36 12.98 -3.19
N PHE A 110 -26.80 12.78 -4.38
CA PHE A 110 -26.52 13.84 -5.34
C PHE A 110 -27.51 13.82 -6.49
N SER A 111 -27.85 15.02 -6.96
CA SER A 111 -28.54 15.22 -8.23
C SER A 111 -27.53 15.76 -9.24
N GLU A 112 -27.43 15.13 -10.41
CA GLU A 112 -26.53 15.54 -11.48
C GLU A 112 -26.75 17.01 -11.88
N GLU A 113 -28.00 17.43 -12.05
CA GLU A 113 -28.36 18.81 -12.42
C GLU A 113 -27.91 19.81 -11.35
N THR A 114 -28.09 19.48 -10.07
CA THR A 114 -27.70 20.35 -8.95
C THR A 114 -26.19 20.49 -8.86
N VAL A 115 -25.47 19.37 -9.01
CA VAL A 115 -23.99 19.33 -9.02
C VAL A 115 -23.44 20.11 -10.20
N GLN A 116 -24.02 19.95 -11.39
CA GLN A 116 -23.61 20.67 -12.59
C GLN A 116 -23.80 22.19 -12.43
N LYS A 117 -24.96 22.64 -11.93
CA LYS A 117 -25.24 24.08 -11.72
C LYS A 117 -24.27 24.69 -10.69
N ALA A 118 -24.04 24.00 -9.57
CA ALA A 118 -23.09 24.47 -8.56
C ALA A 118 -21.67 24.58 -9.14
N ALA A 119 -21.25 23.61 -9.96
CA ALA A 119 -19.94 23.66 -10.61
C ALA A 119 -19.84 24.82 -11.61
N GLN A 120 -20.88 25.06 -12.42
CA GLN A 120 -20.93 26.20 -13.34
C GLN A 120 -20.78 27.52 -12.59
N GLU A 121 -21.53 27.72 -11.51
CA GLU A 121 -21.49 28.95 -10.73
C GLU A 121 -20.10 29.21 -10.14
N ILE A 122 -19.50 28.19 -9.50
CA ILE A 122 -18.15 28.31 -8.91
C ILE A 122 -17.10 28.60 -9.98
N ILE A 123 -17.17 27.95 -11.14
CA ILE A 123 -16.24 28.20 -12.24
C ILE A 123 -16.41 29.62 -12.80
N THR A 124 -17.64 30.12 -12.90
CA THR A 124 -17.90 31.50 -13.34
C THR A 124 -17.33 32.50 -12.35
N LEU A 125 -17.51 32.30 -11.05
CA LEU A 125 -16.91 33.14 -10.00
C LEU A 125 -15.37 33.16 -10.12
N TYR A 126 -14.75 31.98 -10.23
CA TYR A 126 -13.29 31.87 -10.41
C TYR A 126 -12.79 32.50 -11.71
N GLY A 127 -13.54 32.34 -12.80
CA GLY A 127 -13.26 32.95 -14.09
C GLY A 127 -13.23 34.47 -14.02
N ASN A 128 -14.17 35.06 -13.26
CA ASN A 128 -14.32 36.49 -13.03
C ASN A 128 -13.45 37.05 -11.88
N ASP A 129 -12.50 36.27 -11.38
CA ASP A 129 -11.62 36.64 -10.25
C ASP A 129 -12.35 36.91 -8.92
N ASP A 130 -13.59 36.44 -8.76
CA ASP A 130 -14.32 36.49 -7.48
C ASP A 130 -13.94 35.30 -6.59
N TYR A 131 -12.73 35.36 -6.05
CA TYR A 131 -12.19 34.30 -5.20
C TYR A 131 -12.92 34.18 -3.85
N GLU A 132 -13.42 35.29 -3.31
CA GLU A 132 -14.21 35.27 -2.06
C GLU A 132 -15.55 34.56 -2.29
N GLY A 133 -16.19 34.79 -3.44
CA GLY A 133 -17.36 34.04 -3.88
C GLY A 133 -17.09 32.53 -3.94
N VAL A 134 -15.96 32.11 -4.50
CA VAL A 134 -15.55 30.69 -4.53
C VAL A 134 -15.35 30.12 -3.12
N VAL A 135 -14.69 30.87 -2.23
CA VAL A 135 -14.43 30.47 -0.84
C VAL A 135 -15.73 30.29 -0.04
N ALA A 136 -16.78 31.05 -0.34
CA ALA A 136 -18.08 30.92 0.32
C ALA A 136 -18.74 29.55 0.10
N TYR A 137 -18.44 28.88 -1.02
CA TYR A 137 -18.92 27.53 -1.32
C TYR A 137 -18.12 26.42 -0.62
N MET A 138 -16.95 26.73 -0.06
CA MET A 138 -16.04 25.73 0.50
C MET A 138 -16.47 25.22 1.88
N THR A 139 -16.05 23.98 2.17
CA THR A 139 -16.01 23.45 3.54
C THR A 139 -15.02 24.23 4.40
N ASP A 140 -15.26 24.27 5.71
CA ASP A 140 -14.39 25.04 6.63
C ASP A 140 -12.96 24.51 6.69
N ASP A 141 -12.76 23.21 6.48
CA ASP A 141 -11.42 22.65 6.39
C ASP A 141 -10.69 23.06 5.10
N MET A 142 -11.41 23.15 3.99
CA MET A 142 -10.83 23.58 2.72
C MET A 142 -10.46 25.07 2.74
N LYS A 143 -11.25 25.94 3.37
CA LYS A 143 -10.94 27.36 3.54
C LYS A 143 -9.60 27.63 4.24
N LYS A 144 -9.17 26.72 5.13
CA LYS A 144 -7.87 26.82 5.83
C LYS A 144 -6.68 26.65 4.89
N VAL A 145 -6.86 25.93 3.77
CA VAL A 145 -5.81 25.58 2.82
C VAL A 145 -5.91 26.40 1.53
N LEU A 146 -7.14 26.60 1.02
CA LEU A 146 -7.42 27.24 -0.27
C LEU A 146 -8.29 28.49 -0.09
N ASN A 147 -7.73 29.52 0.56
CA ASN A 147 -8.38 30.82 0.70
C ASN A 147 -8.22 31.68 -0.57
N ALA A 148 -8.85 32.86 -0.60
CA ALA A 148 -8.85 33.74 -1.76
C ALA A 148 -7.44 34.11 -2.27
N PRO A 149 -6.48 34.51 -1.40
CA PRO A 149 -5.08 34.69 -1.82
C PRO A 149 -4.44 33.46 -2.46
N THR A 150 -4.69 32.26 -1.93
CA THR A 150 -4.16 31.02 -2.50
C THR A 150 -4.78 30.70 -3.87
N LEU A 151 -6.08 30.94 -4.04
CA LEU A 151 -6.76 30.79 -5.33
C LEU A 151 -6.18 31.75 -6.38
N GLN A 152 -6.02 33.03 -6.03
CA GLN A 152 -5.41 34.02 -6.90
C GLN A 152 -3.99 33.62 -7.30
N LEU A 153 -3.18 33.17 -6.33
CA LEU A 153 -1.84 32.68 -6.59
C LEU A 153 -1.88 31.49 -7.54
N SER A 154 -2.79 30.54 -7.35
CA SER A 154 -2.93 29.35 -8.20
C SER A 154 -3.24 29.72 -9.65
N LYS A 155 -4.12 30.70 -9.90
CA LYS A 155 -4.39 31.23 -11.25
C LYS A 155 -3.14 31.87 -11.87
N SER A 156 -2.44 32.69 -11.08
CA SER A 156 -1.24 33.41 -11.55
C SER A 156 -0.07 32.51 -11.92
N GLN A 157 -0.02 31.29 -11.36
CA GLN A 157 1.02 30.29 -11.64
C GLN A 157 0.75 29.50 -12.91
N LEU A 158 -0.45 29.61 -13.50
CA LEU A 158 -0.73 29.01 -14.79
C LEU A 158 0.03 29.76 -15.89
N ALA A 159 0.49 29.03 -16.91
CA ALA A 159 1.25 29.57 -18.03
C ALA A 159 0.51 30.72 -18.75
N THR A 160 -0.82 30.75 -18.65
CA THR A 160 -1.71 31.84 -19.08
C THR A 160 -2.49 32.34 -17.88
N ALA A 161 -1.93 33.28 -17.10
CA ALA A 161 -2.62 33.90 -15.97
C ALA A 161 -3.89 34.67 -16.38
N ASP A 162 -3.92 35.16 -17.63
CA ASP A 162 -5.07 35.78 -18.26
C ASP A 162 -5.73 34.78 -19.23
N PHE A 163 -6.91 34.30 -18.83
CA PHE A 163 -7.69 33.35 -19.63
C PHE A 163 -8.40 34.04 -20.80
N GLY A 164 -8.61 35.36 -20.72
CA GLY A 164 -9.55 36.09 -21.57
C GLY A 164 -11.02 35.79 -21.23
N ASP A 165 -11.92 36.19 -22.11
CA ASP A 165 -13.36 36.06 -21.89
C ASP A 165 -13.82 34.60 -21.97
N PHE A 166 -14.77 34.23 -21.10
CA PHE A 166 -15.45 32.95 -21.15
C PHE A 166 -16.14 32.74 -22.52
N GLN A 167 -16.05 31.53 -23.07
CA GLN A 167 -16.70 31.15 -24.32
C GLN A 167 -17.78 30.10 -24.09
N SER A 168 -17.41 28.95 -23.53
CA SER A 168 -18.35 27.83 -23.34
C SER A 168 -17.85 26.82 -22.32
N PHE A 169 -18.81 26.11 -21.71
CA PHE A 169 -18.54 24.87 -21.00
C PHE A 169 -18.56 23.71 -21.99
N GLY A 170 -17.62 22.79 -21.85
CA GLY A 170 -17.67 21.48 -22.49
C GLY A 170 -18.63 20.52 -21.81
N GLU A 171 -18.46 19.23 -22.09
CA GLU A 171 -19.19 18.16 -21.41
C GLU A 171 -18.78 18.08 -19.93
N PHE A 172 -19.77 17.89 -19.07
CA PHE A 172 -19.58 17.67 -17.64
C PHE A 172 -19.46 16.18 -17.38
N TYR A 173 -18.29 15.73 -16.93
CA TYR A 173 -18.10 14.38 -16.43
C TYR A 173 -18.33 14.39 -14.93
N ILE A 174 -19.46 13.84 -14.49
CA ILE A 174 -19.87 13.84 -13.09
C ILE A 174 -19.91 12.39 -12.59
N SER A 175 -19.27 12.14 -11.46
CA SER A 175 -19.22 10.80 -10.84
C SER A 175 -19.36 10.91 -9.33
N GLU A 176 -19.87 9.86 -8.70
CA GLU A 176 -19.87 9.74 -7.25
C GLU A 176 -18.65 8.92 -6.80
N ALA A 177 -17.92 9.43 -5.81
CA ALA A 177 -16.89 8.70 -5.09
C ALA A 177 -17.35 8.39 -3.68
N LYS A 178 -17.35 7.12 -3.29
CA LYS A 178 -17.56 6.68 -1.91
C LYS A 178 -16.24 6.39 -1.23
N GLN A 179 -15.94 7.11 -0.16
CA GLN A 179 -14.76 6.90 0.68
C GLN A 179 -15.21 6.64 2.13
N GLY A 180 -15.13 5.38 2.56
CA GLY A 180 -15.67 4.95 3.85
C GLY A 180 -17.20 5.13 3.89
N SER A 181 -17.69 5.91 4.86
CA SER A 181 -19.11 6.26 4.97
C SER A 181 -19.50 7.51 4.21
N LYS A 182 -18.53 8.33 3.78
CA LYS A 182 -18.77 9.59 3.08
C LYS A 182 -18.88 9.38 1.57
N ARG A 183 -19.75 10.14 0.94
CA ARG A 183 -19.88 10.24 -0.51
C ARG A 183 -19.48 11.63 -0.97
N PHE A 184 -18.94 11.69 -2.17
CA PHE A 184 -18.52 12.92 -2.82
C PHE A 184 -18.99 12.92 -4.27
N ALA A 185 -19.45 14.06 -4.78
CA ALA A 185 -19.66 14.25 -6.21
C ALA A 185 -18.43 14.92 -6.81
N MET A 186 -17.77 14.25 -7.76
CA MET A 186 -16.65 14.81 -8.50
C MET A 186 -17.10 15.22 -9.89
N VAL A 187 -16.79 16.47 -10.26
CA VAL A 187 -17.09 17.07 -11.55
C VAL A 187 -15.78 17.38 -12.25
N GLN A 188 -15.66 16.97 -13.51
CA GLN A 188 -14.61 17.42 -14.40
C GLN A 188 -15.22 18.04 -15.65
N VAL A 189 -14.78 19.25 -15.99
CA VAL A 189 -15.26 19.97 -17.18
C VAL A 189 -14.12 20.78 -17.79
N SER A 190 -14.03 20.75 -19.12
CA SER A 190 -13.14 21.65 -19.87
C SER A 190 -13.91 22.92 -20.21
N VAL A 191 -13.30 24.08 -19.97
CA VAL A 191 -13.90 25.39 -20.20
C VAL A 191 -13.04 26.16 -21.16
N SER A 192 -13.65 26.60 -22.25
CA SER A 192 -12.98 27.41 -23.25
C SER A 192 -13.08 28.88 -22.91
N TYR A 193 -11.95 29.56 -22.96
CA TYR A 193 -11.82 31.01 -22.90
C TYR A 193 -11.15 31.51 -24.19
N THR A 194 -11.14 32.83 -24.43
CA THR A 194 -10.56 33.37 -25.68
C THR A 194 -9.07 33.13 -25.83
N LYS A 195 -8.31 33.02 -24.72
CA LYS A 195 -6.85 32.85 -24.76
C LYS A 195 -6.36 31.45 -24.42
N THR A 196 -7.20 30.62 -23.78
CA THR A 196 -6.81 29.29 -23.31
C THR A 196 -8.03 28.39 -23.06
N SER A 197 -7.79 27.11 -22.78
CA SER A 197 -8.82 26.20 -22.26
C SER A 197 -8.32 25.59 -20.96
N ILE A 198 -9.16 25.65 -19.92
CA ILE A 198 -8.81 25.19 -18.57
C ILE A 198 -9.70 24.01 -18.22
N THR A 199 -9.10 22.92 -17.73
CA THR A 199 -9.87 21.81 -17.18
C THR A 199 -10.03 22.01 -15.68
N TYR A 200 -11.28 22.16 -15.25
CA TYR A 200 -11.65 22.25 -13.85
C TYR A 200 -11.99 20.87 -13.31
N THR A 201 -11.59 20.62 -12.07
CA THR A 201 -12.00 19.45 -11.29
C THR A 201 -12.50 19.92 -9.93
N LEU A 202 -13.78 19.71 -9.66
CA LEU A 202 -14.44 20.11 -8.42
C LEU A 202 -14.93 18.86 -7.70
N THR A 203 -14.85 18.87 -6.38
CA THR A 203 -15.39 17.80 -5.53
C THR A 203 -16.32 18.42 -4.50
N PHE A 204 -17.55 17.91 -4.41
CA PHE A 204 -18.54 18.32 -3.43
C PHE A 204 -18.75 17.23 -2.39
N ASP A 205 -18.94 17.60 -1.13
CA ASP A 205 -19.40 16.70 -0.09
C ASP A 205 -20.93 16.55 -0.10
N GLU A 206 -21.46 15.69 0.79
CA GLU A 206 -22.89 15.41 0.91
C GLU A 206 -23.76 16.65 1.24
N GLU A 207 -23.16 17.73 1.74
CA GLU A 207 -23.82 19.00 2.04
C GLU A 207 -23.76 19.99 0.86
N MET A 208 -23.28 19.54 -0.31
CA MET A 208 -23.04 20.36 -1.50
C MET A 208 -22.02 21.48 -1.25
N LYS A 209 -21.11 21.30 -0.30
CA LYS A 209 -19.97 22.19 -0.08
C LYS A 209 -18.77 21.73 -0.89
N LEU A 210 -18.03 22.69 -1.42
CA LEU A 210 -16.80 22.44 -2.17
C LEU A 210 -15.73 21.90 -1.21
N ALA A 211 -15.36 20.65 -1.41
CA ALA A 211 -14.35 19.92 -0.65
C ALA A 211 -13.05 19.70 -1.45
N GLY A 212 -13.08 19.94 -2.76
CA GLY A 212 -11.89 19.94 -3.62
C GLY A 212 -12.07 20.87 -4.81
N PHE A 213 -10.99 21.56 -5.19
CA PHE A 213 -10.95 22.45 -6.36
C PHE A 213 -9.55 22.38 -6.97
N TYR A 214 -9.49 22.01 -8.24
CA TYR A 214 -8.24 21.85 -8.98
C TYR A 214 -8.42 22.32 -10.42
N ILE A 215 -7.36 22.88 -10.99
CA ILE A 215 -7.32 23.40 -12.37
C ILE A 215 -6.02 22.94 -13.05
N LYS A 216 -6.10 22.68 -14.36
CA LYS A 216 -4.96 22.36 -15.22
C LYS A 216 -5.13 22.93 -16.63
#